data_AF-A0A316P1Q5-F1
#
_entry.id   AF-A0A316P1Q5-F1
#
_cell.length_a   1.000
_cell.length_b   1.000
_cell.length_c   1.000
_cell.angle_alpha   90.00
_cell.angle_beta   90.00
_cell.angle_gamma   90.00
#
_symmetry.space_group_name_H-M   'P 1'
#
loop_
_entity.id
_entity.type
_entity.pdbx_description
1 polymer ?
#
loop_
_entity_poly.entity_id
_entity_poly.type
_entity_poly.pdbx_seq_one_letter_code
_entity_poly.pdbx_strand_id
1 'polypeptide(L)'
;MITISSIFEMLFLIGFGLSWPMNIVKDIRGKTSKGKSLMFLVFALFAYACGILSKLTAETISFVLIFYIINAVMVVIDTVFWFVNHKRDLMYDAEGQVCIEVVEEITCPYGYECERLIVASGK
;
A
#
# COMPACT_ATOMS: atom_id res chain seq x y z
N MET A 1 -23.07 29.28 -2.44
CA MET A 1 -21.90 30.15 -2.13
C MET A 1 -20.76 29.23 -1.74
N ILE A 2 -19.59 29.31 -2.38
CA ILE A 2 -18.44 28.49 -1.99
C ILE A 2 -17.91 29.05 -0.66
N THR A 3 -17.92 28.23 0.39
CA THR A 3 -17.41 28.62 1.71
C THR A 3 -15.91 28.38 1.78
N ILE A 4 -15.21 29.21 2.56
CA ILE A 4 -13.76 29.06 2.79
C ILE A 4 -13.42 27.66 3.31
N SER A 5 -14.26 27.09 4.18
CA SER A 5 -14.12 25.71 4.67
C SER A 5 -14.07 24.66 3.55
N SER A 6 -14.87 24.84 2.49
CA SER A 6 -14.89 23.91 1.35
C SER A 6 -13.61 23.97 0.51
N ILE A 7 -12.94 25.13 0.47
CA ILE A 7 -11.69 25.31 -0.27
C ILE A 7 -10.54 24.59 0.45
N PHE A 8 -10.44 24.76 1.78
CA PHE A 8 -9.44 24.05 2.57
C PHE A 8 -9.65 22.54 2.56
N GLU A 9 -10.91 22.08 2.62
CA GLU A 9 -11.24 20.65 2.50
C GLU A 9 -10.82 20.10 1.13
N MET A 10 -11.07 20.82 0.04
CA MET A 10 -10.63 20.44 -1.30
C MET A 10 -9.10 20.39 -1.42
N LEU A 11 -8.38 21.40 -0.92
CA LEU A 11 -6.91 21.42 -0.95
C LEU A 11 -6.32 20.26 -0.15
N PHE A 12 -6.89 19.97 1.03
CA PHE A 12 -6.52 18.80 1.82
C PHE A 12 -6.73 17.50 1.04
N LEU A 13 -7.90 17.31 0.42
CA LEU A 13 -8.20 16.11 -0.36
C LEU A 13 -7.33 15.94 -1.59
N ILE A 14 -6.96 17.04 -2.26
CA ILE A 14 -6.05 16.99 -3.40
C ILE A 14 -4.64 16.63 -2.93
N GLY A 15 -4.12 17.32 -1.91
CA GLY A 15 -2.80 17.04 -1.36
C GLY A 15 -2.67 15.62 -0.81
N PHE A 16 -3.66 15.18 -0.04
CA PHE A 16 -3.73 13.82 0.45
C PHE A 16 -3.98 12.82 -0.68
N GLY A 17 -4.78 13.20 -1.67
CA GLY A 17 -5.10 12.36 -2.82
C GLY A 17 -3.90 12.04 -3.71
N LEU A 18 -2.97 12.98 -3.85
CA LEU A 18 -1.72 12.80 -4.59
C LEU A 18 -0.76 11.80 -3.90
N SER A 19 -0.97 11.45 -2.62
CA SER A 19 -0.16 10.43 -1.95
C SER A 19 -0.39 9.02 -2.51
N TRP A 20 -1.61 8.72 -2.97
CA TRP A 20 -1.98 7.42 -3.54
C TRP A 20 -1.28 7.08 -4.86
N PRO A 21 -1.26 7.94 -5.91
CA PRO A 21 -0.54 7.64 -7.14
C PRO A 21 0.97 7.47 -6.90
N MET A 22 1.55 8.19 -5.94
CA MET A 22 2.96 7.97 -5.55
C MET A 22 3.18 6.58 -4.95
N ASN A 23 2.25 6.10 -4.11
CA ASN A 23 2.30 4.74 -3.57
C ASN A 23 2.10 3.68 -4.66
N ILE A 24 1.14 3.86 -5.56
CA ILE A 24 0.89 2.93 -6.67
C ILE A 24 2.14 2.83 -7.57
N VAL A 25 2.79 3.96 -7.91
CA VAL A 25 4.01 3.95 -8.74
C VAL A 25 5.15 3.22 -8.04
N LYS A 26 5.29 3.38 -6.72
CA LYS A 26 6.29 2.63 -5.94
C LYS A 26 5.98 1.14 -5.93
N ASP A 27 4.72 0.75 -5.75
CA ASP A 27 4.31 -0.65 -5.75
C ASP A 27 4.53 -1.32 -7.12
N ILE A 28 4.27 -0.59 -8.20
CA ILE A 28 4.50 -1.07 -9.58
C ILE A 28 6.01 -1.23 -9.86
N ARG A 29 6.84 -0.25 -9.45
CA ARG A 29 8.29 -0.27 -9.70
C ARG A 29 9.04 -1.24 -8.79
N GLY A 30 8.66 -1.31 -7.52
CA GLY A 30 9.30 -2.16 -6.51
C GLY A 30 8.97 -3.64 -6.68
N LYS A 31 7.84 -3.98 -7.32
CA LYS A 31 7.34 -5.37 -7.46
C LYS A 31 7.26 -6.14 -6.13
N THR A 32 7.26 -5.42 -5.01
CA THR A 32 7.15 -5.95 -3.66
C THR A 32 6.26 -5.03 -2.84
N SER A 33 5.44 -5.63 -1.99
CA SER A 33 4.57 -4.98 -1.02
C SER A 33 5.18 -4.95 0.39
N LYS A 34 6.43 -5.40 0.55
CA LYS A 34 7.18 -5.33 1.82
C LYS A 34 7.34 -3.87 2.26
N GLY A 35 6.80 -3.54 3.43
CA GLY A 35 6.85 -2.21 4.03
C GLY A 35 5.56 -1.38 3.94
N LYS A 36 4.52 -1.87 3.25
CA LYS A 36 3.21 -1.20 3.19
C LYS A 36 2.22 -1.84 4.17
N SER A 37 1.66 -1.02 5.06
CA SER A 37 0.71 -1.48 6.08
C SER A 37 -0.72 -1.58 5.52
N LEU A 38 -1.26 -2.79 5.43
CA LEU A 38 -2.67 -3.01 5.04
C LEU A 38 -3.65 -2.30 6.00
N MET A 39 -3.32 -2.25 7.29
CA MET A 39 -4.12 -1.55 8.30
C MET A 39 -4.31 -0.08 7.95
N PHE A 40 -3.27 0.58 7.41
CA PHE A 40 -3.36 1.97 6.97
C PHE A 40 -4.33 2.14 5.79
N LEU A 41 -4.29 1.22 4.82
CA LEU A 41 -5.19 1.22 3.65
C LEU A 41 -6.66 1.02 4.06
N VAL A 42 -6.93 0.05 4.94
CA VAL A 42 -8.30 -0.22 5.43
C VAL A 42 -8.84 0.96 6.23
N PHE A 43 -8.01 1.55 7.09
CA PHE A 43 -8.41 2.72 7.87
C PHE A 43 -8.67 3.94 6.98
N ALA A 44 -7.86 4.13 5.92
CA ALA A 44 -8.11 5.17 4.93
C ALA A 44 -9.44 4.96 4.20
N LEU A 45 -9.74 3.73 3.75
CA LEU A 45 -11.01 3.36 3.15
C LEU A 45 -12.20 3.67 4.07
N PHE A 46 -12.09 3.32 5.35
CA PHE A 46 -13.11 3.62 6.36
C PHE A 46 -13.29 5.14 6.55
N ALA A 47 -12.20 5.89 6.64
CA ALA A 47 -12.25 7.35 6.77
C ALA A 47 -12.95 8.01 5.56
N TYR A 48 -12.67 7.55 4.34
CA TYR A 48 -13.35 8.06 3.14
C TYR A 48 -14.84 7.69 3.10
N ALA A 49 -15.21 6.48 3.54
CA ALA A 49 -16.61 6.09 3.66
C ALA A 49 -17.38 6.99 4.65
N CYS A 50 -16.79 7.28 5.80
CA CYS A 50 -17.33 8.24 6.78
C CYS A 50 -17.45 9.66 6.21
N GLY A 51 -16.43 10.14 5.48
CA GLY A 51 -16.45 11.46 4.85
C GLY A 51 -17.55 11.59 3.78
N ILE A 52 -17.73 10.56 2.96
CA ILE A 52 -18.83 10.49 1.99
C ILE A 52 -20.18 10.51 2.72
N LEU A 53 -20.36 9.68 3.75
CA LEU A 53 -21.60 9.59 4.52
C LEU A 53 -21.97 10.93 5.17
N SER A 54 -20.98 11.65 5.73
CA SER A 54 -21.17 12.99 6.29
C SER A 54 -21.70 13.99 5.27
N LYS A 55 -21.25 13.92 4.01
CA LYS A 55 -21.74 14.79 2.93
C LYS A 55 -23.08 14.35 2.36
N LEU A 56 -23.44 13.06 2.42
CA LEU A 56 -24.78 12.57 2.08
C LEU A 56 -25.84 13.03 3.10
N THR A 57 -25.46 13.15 4.37
CA THR A 57 -26.34 13.69 5.43
C THR A 57 -26.39 15.22 5.45
N ALA A 58 -25.54 15.89 4.67
CA ALA A 58 -25.53 17.35 4.59
C ALA A 58 -26.58 17.84 3.59
N GLU A 59 -27.33 18.89 3.96
CA GLU A 59 -28.38 19.48 3.11
C GLU A 59 -27.83 20.14 1.83
N THR A 60 -26.51 20.36 1.75
CA THR A 60 -25.85 20.96 0.59
C THR A 60 -24.75 20.03 0.07
N ILE A 61 -24.96 19.47 -1.13
CA ILE A 61 -23.95 18.67 -1.81
C ILE A 61 -22.91 19.59 -2.43
N SER A 62 -21.75 19.66 -1.78
CA SER A 62 -20.59 20.41 -2.29
C SER A 62 -19.84 19.62 -3.37
N PHE A 63 -19.27 20.33 -4.35
CA PHE A 63 -18.41 19.77 -5.40
C PHE A 63 -17.22 18.95 -4.86
N VAL A 64 -16.82 19.21 -3.60
CA VAL A 64 -15.79 18.48 -2.83
C VAL A 64 -16.06 16.98 -2.74
N LEU A 65 -17.34 16.54 -2.81
CA LEU A 65 -17.71 15.12 -2.79
C LEU A 65 -17.05 14.32 -3.92
N ILE A 66 -16.87 14.91 -5.10
CA ILE A 66 -16.27 14.24 -6.25
C ILE A 66 -14.81 13.86 -5.94
N PHE A 67 -14.07 14.72 -5.25
CA PHE A 67 -12.70 14.43 -4.82
C PHE A 67 -12.63 13.33 -3.77
N TYR A 68 -13.64 13.21 -2.90
CA TYR A 68 -13.76 12.06 -1.99
C TYR A 68 -13.92 10.75 -2.76
N ILE A 69 -14.81 10.74 -3.76
CA ILE A 69 -15.08 9.53 -4.56
C ILE A 69 -13.83 9.12 -5.35
N ILE A 70 -13.18 10.07 -6.03
CA ILE A 70 -11.95 9.78 -6.80
C ILE A 70 -10.86 9.22 -5.88
N ASN A 71 -10.68 9.83 -4.70
CA ASN A 71 -9.72 9.33 -3.73
C ASN A 71 -10.05 7.92 -3.23
N ALA A 72 -11.32 7.66 -2.90
CA ALA A 72 -11.77 6.33 -2.48
C ALA A 72 -11.46 5.27 -3.56
N VAL A 73 -11.75 5.58 -4.84
CA VAL A 73 -11.43 4.68 -5.96
C VAL A 73 -9.92 4.44 -6.08
N MET A 74 -9.10 5.49 -5.93
CA MET A 74 -7.64 5.34 -5.96
C MET A 74 -7.14 4.44 -4.82
N VAL A 75 -7.67 4.57 -3.60
CA VAL A 75 -7.32 3.68 -2.47
C VAL A 75 -7.75 2.24 -2.73
N VAL A 76 -8.92 2.03 -3.33
CA VAL A 76 -9.39 0.67 -3.69
C VAL A 76 -8.43 0.04 -4.69
N ILE A 77 -8.05 0.76 -5.75
CA ILE A 77 -7.09 0.27 -6.74
C ILE A 77 -5.76 -0.07 -6.07
N ASP A 78 -5.25 0.82 -5.22
CA ASP A 78 -4.02 0.62 -4.46
C ASP A 78 -4.08 -0.62 -3.55
N THR A 79 -5.25 -0.88 -2.95
CA THR A 79 -5.51 -2.07 -2.13
C THR A 79 -5.51 -3.36 -2.95
N VAL A 80 -6.11 -3.33 -4.14
CA VAL A 80 -6.09 -4.48 -5.06
C VAL A 80 -4.67 -4.78 -5.53
N PHE A 81 -3.91 -3.74 -5.90
CA PHE A 81 -2.50 -3.90 -6.28
C PHE A 81 -1.67 -4.47 -5.14
N TRP A 82 -1.90 -4.02 -3.89
CA TRP A 82 -1.26 -4.59 -2.71
C TRP A 82 -1.55 -6.09 -2.58
N PHE A 83 -2.81 -6.53 -2.75
CA PHE A 83 -3.15 -7.96 -2.67
C PHE A 83 -2.46 -8.81 -3.74
N VAL A 84 -2.36 -8.28 -4.96
CA VAL A 84 -1.71 -8.98 -6.09
C VAL A 84 -0.20 -9.10 -5.84
N ASN A 85 0.45 -8.01 -5.44
CA ASN A 85 1.88 -8.01 -5.16
C ASN A 85 2.23 -8.80 -3.90
N HIS A 86 1.39 -8.80 -2.88
CA HIS A 86 1.58 -9.60 -1.66
C HIS A 86 1.60 -11.11 -1.96
N LYS A 87 0.74 -11.59 -2.88
CA LYS A 87 0.80 -12.99 -3.34
C LYS A 87 2.12 -13.34 -4.02
N ARG A 88 2.70 -12.39 -4.77
CA ARG A 88 4.00 -12.60 -5.44
C ARG A 88 5.15 -12.61 -4.44
N ASP A 89 5.11 -11.72 -3.43
CA ASP A 89 6.10 -11.72 -2.35
C ASP A 89 6.08 -13.04 -1.57
N LEU A 90 4.90 -13.58 -1.25
CA LEU A 90 4.78 -14.87 -0.56
C LEU A 90 5.42 -16.02 -1.35
N MET A 91 5.28 -16.01 -2.68
CA MET A 91 5.92 -17.03 -3.53
C MET A 91 7.44 -16.84 -3.60
N TYR A 92 7.91 -15.59 -3.69
CA TYR A 92 9.35 -15.29 -3.73
C TYR A 92 10.02 -15.59 -2.39
N ASP A 93 9.32 -15.38 -1.28
CA ASP A 93 9.80 -15.72 0.05
C ASP A 93 9.83 -17.24 0.26
N ALA A 94 8.86 -17.98 -0.29
CA ALA A 94 8.89 -19.45 -0.28
C ALA A 94 10.02 -20.02 -1.16
N GLU A 95 10.19 -19.53 -2.39
CA GLU A 95 11.34 -19.93 -3.24
C GLU A 95 12.68 -19.51 -2.62
N GLY A 96 12.73 -18.36 -1.96
CA GLY A 96 13.91 -17.86 -1.25
C GLY A 96 14.27 -18.70 -0.02
N GLN A 97 13.28 -19.07 0.81
CA GLN A 97 13.50 -19.99 1.93
C GLN A 97 13.92 -21.37 1.46
N VAL A 98 13.30 -21.91 0.41
CA VAL A 98 13.70 -23.20 -0.18
C VAL A 98 15.12 -23.14 -0.73
N CYS A 99 15.52 -22.05 -1.41
CA CYS A 99 16.91 -21.88 -1.84
C CYS A 99 17.88 -21.81 -0.66
N ILE A 100 17.52 -21.15 0.45
CA ILE A 100 18.35 -21.11 1.66
C ILE A 100 18.45 -22.51 2.28
N GLU A 101 17.33 -23.23 2.43
CA GLU A 101 17.27 -24.57 3.02
C GLU A 101 18.01 -25.60 2.15
N VAL A 102 17.86 -25.55 0.83
CA VAL A 102 18.61 -26.40 -0.13
C VAL A 102 20.10 -26.05 -0.12
N VAL A 103 20.47 -24.76 -0.03
CA VAL A 103 21.88 -24.37 0.10
C VAL A 103 22.44 -24.88 1.43
N GLU A 104 21.72 -24.76 2.55
CA GLU A 104 22.14 -25.22 3.87
C GLU A 104 22.28 -26.75 3.92
N GLU A 105 21.36 -27.50 3.32
CA GLU A 105 21.44 -28.96 3.19
C GLU A 105 22.60 -29.43 2.29
N ILE A 106 22.87 -28.73 1.17
CA ILE A 106 24.01 -29.04 0.29
C ILE A 106 25.35 -28.65 0.93
N THR A 107 25.39 -27.58 1.74
CA THR A 107 26.65 -27.07 2.32
C THR A 107 26.97 -27.57 3.72
N CYS A 108 26.07 -28.23 4.47
CA CYS A 108 26.44 -28.72 5.79
C CYS A 108 25.69 -29.97 6.29
N PRO A 109 26.32 -31.17 6.26
CA PRO A 109 25.85 -32.31 7.05
C PRO A 109 26.23 -32.23 8.54
N TYR A 110 27.04 -31.24 8.97
CA TYR A 110 27.44 -31.05 10.37
C TYR A 110 27.69 -29.58 10.73
N GLY A 111 26.68 -28.95 11.35
CA GLY A 111 26.84 -28.09 12.52
C GLY A 111 27.45 -26.69 12.38
N TYR A 112 26.57 -25.70 12.54
CA TYR A 112 26.71 -24.38 13.22
C TYR A 112 27.90 -23.45 12.85
N GLU A 113 27.56 -22.19 12.56
CA GLU A 113 28.42 -20.99 12.40
C GLU A 113 28.78 -20.60 10.95
N CYS A 114 27.84 -19.92 10.27
CA CYS A 114 28.18 -19.04 9.13
C CYS A 114 27.38 -17.73 9.20
N GLU A 115 27.46 -17.03 10.34
CA GLU A 115 26.84 -15.72 10.59
C GLU A 115 27.48 -14.56 9.80
N ARG A 116 27.93 -14.79 8.54
CA ARG A 116 28.56 -13.69 7.77
C ARG A 116 28.48 -13.74 6.24
N LEU A 117 27.77 -14.68 5.62
CA LEU A 117 27.76 -14.80 4.15
C LEU A 117 26.52 -14.20 3.45
N ILE A 118 25.70 -13.42 4.16
CA ILE A 118 24.51 -12.75 3.60
C ILE A 118 24.87 -11.60 2.63
N VAL A 119 26.13 -11.18 2.53
CA VAL A 119 26.53 -9.99 1.74
C VAL A 119 27.05 -10.31 0.32
N ALA A 120 27.31 -11.57 -0.03
CA ALA A 120 28.08 -11.89 -1.25
C ALA A 120 27.28 -12.21 -2.52
N SER A 121 25.94 -12.23 -2.50
CA SER A 121 25.13 -12.48 -3.71
C SER A 121 24.14 -11.35 -3.99
N GLY A 122 24.68 -10.13 -4.02
CA GLY A 122 24.02 -8.96 -4.58
C GLY A 122 24.05 -9.03 -6.10
N LYS A 123 22.85 -9.16 -6.69
CA LYS A 123 22.56 -8.83 -8.07
C LYS A 123 22.60 -7.32 -8.26
#